data_AF-A0A520S611-F1
#
_entry.id   AF-A0A520S611-F1
#
_cell.length_a   1.000
_cell.length_b   1.000
_cell.length_c   1.000
_cell.angle_alpha   90.00
_cell.angle_beta   90.00
_cell.angle_gamma   90.00
#
_symmetry.space_group_name_H-M   'P 1'
#
loop_
_entity.id
_entity.type
_entity.pdbx_description
1 polymer ?
#
loop_
_entity_poly.entity_id
_entity_poly.type
_entity_poly.pdbx_seq_one_letter_code
_entity_poly.pdbx_strand_id
1 'polypeptide(L)'
;MIFRILLAGFGMLLSTLLQAQTEPYIFVLGVGQDASFPQAGCYEPRCMPAWEDSSLRQEPTAIAVIDRANESSYLFEATPEFRDQLYRLQQEAAQPLSGIFLTHAHIG
;
A
#
# COMPACT_ATOMS: atom_id res chain seq x y z
N MET A 1 43.19 -8.70 24.99
CA MET A 1 43.01 -7.53 24.09
C MET A 1 42.35 -7.94 22.77
N ILE A 2 42.88 -8.96 22.08
CA ILE A 2 42.35 -9.49 20.80
C ILE A 2 40.88 -9.94 20.88
N PHE A 3 40.46 -10.62 21.95
CA PHE A 3 39.07 -11.07 22.13
C PHE A 3 38.05 -9.91 22.21
N ARG A 4 38.44 -8.77 22.79
CA ARG A 4 37.59 -7.56 22.85
C ARG A 4 37.46 -6.89 21.49
N ILE A 5 38.51 -6.92 20.68
CA ILE A 5 38.52 -6.38 19.31
C ILE A 5 37.64 -7.26 18.40
N LEU A 6 37.70 -8.59 18.56
CA LEU A 6 36.85 -9.53 17.84
C LEU A 6 35.36 -9.39 18.21
N LEU A 7 35.03 -9.23 19.49
CA LEU A 7 33.64 -8.96 19.92
C LEU A 7 33.12 -7.63 19.38
N ALA A 8 33.93 -6.57 19.41
CA ALA A 8 33.55 -5.26 18.88
C ALA A 8 33.37 -5.29 17.35
N GLY A 9 34.27 -5.97 16.64
CA GLY A 9 34.16 -6.16 15.18
C GLY A 9 32.94 -6.98 14.77
N PHE A 10 32.60 -8.04 15.51
CA PHE A 10 31.41 -8.84 15.26
C PHE A 10 30.12 -8.06 15.56
N GLY A 11 30.09 -7.26 16.64
CA GLY A 11 28.96 -6.39 16.96
C GLY A 11 28.67 -5.33 15.91
N MET A 12 29.73 -4.74 15.32
CA MET A 12 29.61 -3.73 14.25
C MET A 12 29.16 -4.33 12.91
N LEU A 13 29.59 -5.55 12.60
CA LEU A 13 29.13 -6.31 11.42
C LEU A 13 27.67 -6.76 11.53
N LEU A 14 27.18 -7.01 12.75
CA LEU A 14 25.78 -7.40 12.98
C LEU A 14 24.82 -6.22 12.87
N SER A 15 25.27 -5.00 13.19
CA SER A 15 24.41 -3.81 13.18
C SER A 15 24.08 -3.32 11.76
N THR A 16 24.97 -3.52 10.79
CA THR A 16 24.73 -3.13 9.39
C THR A 16 23.76 -4.07 8.67
N LEU A 17 23.67 -5.34 9.10
CA LEU A 17 22.73 -6.32 8.53
C LEU A 17 21.29 -6.13 9.04
N LEU A 18 21.10 -5.39 10.14
CA LEU A 18 19.80 -5.20 10.81
C LEU A 18 19.17 -3.84 10.55
N GLN A 19 19.55 -3.14 9.47
CA GLN A 19 18.92 -1.88 9.13
C GLN A 19 17.52 -2.15 8.57
N ALA A 20 16.48 -1.88 9.37
CA ALA A 20 15.12 -1.85 8.88
C ALA A 20 15.00 -0.83 7.75
N GLN A 21 14.34 -1.19 6.64
CA GLN A 21 14.05 -0.25 5.56
C GLN A 21 13.08 0.81 6.09
N THR A 22 13.60 1.96 6.49
CA THR A 22 12.84 3.11 7.03
C THR A 22 12.36 4.06 5.94
N GLU A 23 12.89 3.93 4.72
CA GLU A 23 12.53 4.81 3.61
C GLU A 23 11.03 4.70 3.29
N PRO A 24 10.34 5.85 3.12
CA PRO A 24 8.96 5.85 2.70
C PRO A 24 8.79 5.18 1.33
N TYR A 25 7.66 4.51 1.14
CA TYR A 25 7.31 3.88 -0.13
C TYR A 25 5.83 4.03 -0.44
N ILE A 26 5.50 3.87 -1.72
CA ILE A 26 4.14 3.89 -2.21
C ILE A 26 3.62 2.46 -2.29
N PHE A 27 2.40 2.25 -1.80
CA PHE A 27 1.66 1.02 -1.96
C PHE A 27 0.41 1.28 -2.81
N VAL A 28 0.25 0.52 -3.89
CA VAL A 28 -0.85 0.70 -4.84
C VAL A 28 -2.05 -0.10 -4.37
N LEU A 29 -3.16 0.59 -4.09
CA LEU A 29 -4.40 -0.01 -3.61
C LEU A 29 -5.39 -0.24 -4.76
N GLY A 30 -5.41 0.65 -5.74
CA GLY A 30 -6.25 0.51 -6.92
C GLY A 30 -5.65 1.21 -8.14
N VAL A 31 -5.97 0.68 -9.32
CA VAL A 31 -5.48 1.16 -10.62
C VAL A 31 -6.62 1.36 -11.63
N GLY A 32 -7.84 1.02 -11.23
CA GLY A 32 -9.03 1.24 -12.04
C GLY A 32 -9.36 2.73 -12.13
N GLN A 33 -10.09 3.09 -13.17
CA GLN A 33 -10.71 4.41 -13.26
C GLN A 33 -11.88 4.51 -12.27
N ASP A 34 -12.51 5.68 -12.29
CA ASP A 34 -13.84 5.91 -11.72
C ASP A 34 -14.79 4.73 -12.01
N ALA A 35 -15.56 4.35 -11.02
CA ALA A 35 -16.50 3.22 -11.02
C ALA A 35 -15.90 1.83 -11.26
N SER A 36 -14.56 1.66 -11.13
CA SER A 36 -13.84 0.38 -11.12
C SER A 36 -13.88 -0.40 -12.45
N PHE A 37 -13.24 -1.56 -12.50
CA PHE A 37 -13.35 -2.52 -13.62
C PHE A 37 -13.77 -3.91 -13.11
N PRO A 38 -14.80 -4.55 -13.71
CA PRO A 38 -15.69 -3.99 -14.72
C PRO A 38 -16.59 -2.92 -14.12
N GLN A 39 -16.90 -1.88 -14.89
CA GLN A 39 -17.86 -0.87 -14.45
C GLN A 39 -19.25 -1.48 -14.27
N ALA A 40 -20.00 -1.01 -13.26
CA ALA A 40 -21.38 -1.45 -13.02
C ALA A 40 -22.22 -1.37 -14.30
N GLY A 41 -22.85 -2.49 -14.68
CA GLY A 41 -23.68 -2.58 -15.88
C GLY A 41 -22.92 -2.82 -17.19
N CYS A 42 -21.58 -2.93 -17.18
CA CYS A 42 -20.83 -3.35 -18.36
C CYS A 42 -20.93 -4.87 -18.57
N TYR A 43 -21.67 -5.30 -19.58
CA TYR A 43 -21.77 -6.72 -19.99
C TYR A 43 -21.21 -6.98 -21.39
N GLU A 44 -20.39 -6.07 -21.89
CA GLU A 44 -19.67 -6.28 -23.14
C GLU A 44 -18.66 -7.43 -23.00
N PRO A 45 -18.29 -8.11 -24.10
CA PRO A 45 -17.33 -9.23 -24.06
C PRO A 45 -16.01 -8.90 -23.35
N ARG A 46 -15.56 -7.63 -23.36
CA ARG A 46 -14.35 -7.19 -22.64
C ARG A 46 -14.49 -7.19 -21.11
N CYS A 47 -15.72 -7.03 -20.60
CA CYS A 47 -16.00 -6.91 -19.16
C CYS A 47 -16.35 -8.27 -18.53
N MET A 48 -16.93 -9.20 -19.31
CA MET A 48 -17.36 -10.51 -18.83
C MET A 48 -16.27 -11.32 -18.10
N PRO A 49 -15.00 -11.36 -18.57
CA PRO A 49 -13.96 -12.09 -17.85
C PRO A 49 -13.79 -11.62 -16.39
N ALA A 50 -13.88 -10.31 -16.13
CA ALA A 50 -13.72 -9.77 -14.78
C ALA A 50 -15.00 -9.89 -13.91
N TRP A 51 -16.15 -10.14 -14.53
CA TRP A 51 -17.34 -10.59 -13.78
C TRP A 51 -17.16 -12.02 -13.28
N GLU A 52 -16.65 -12.91 -14.14
CA GLU A 52 -16.47 -14.34 -13.89
C GLU A 52 -15.26 -14.65 -13.00
N ASP A 53 -14.17 -13.89 -13.16
CA ASP A 53 -12.94 -14.02 -12.38
C ASP A 53 -12.66 -12.72 -11.62
N SER A 54 -12.78 -12.77 -10.29
CA SER A 54 -12.54 -11.61 -9.43
C SER A 54 -11.09 -11.14 -9.42
N SER A 55 -10.12 -11.96 -9.82
CA SER A 55 -8.71 -11.57 -9.91
C SER A 55 -8.44 -10.58 -11.04
N LEU A 56 -9.35 -10.48 -12.01
CA LEU A 56 -9.27 -9.53 -13.12
C LEU A 56 -9.95 -8.19 -12.81
N ARG A 57 -10.59 -8.06 -11.64
CA ARG A 57 -11.23 -6.82 -11.22
C ARG A 57 -10.19 -5.80 -10.79
N GLN A 58 -10.50 -4.52 -11.02
CA GLN A 58 -9.65 -3.42 -10.61
C GLN A 58 -10.49 -2.46 -9.78
N GLU A 59 -10.05 -2.21 -8.55
CA GLU A 59 -10.66 -1.17 -7.71
C GLU A 59 -10.26 0.23 -8.20
N PRO A 60 -11.07 1.27 -7.89
CA PRO A 60 -10.76 2.64 -8.27
C PRO A 60 -9.41 3.09 -7.73
N THR A 61 -8.81 4.03 -8.46
CA THR A 61 -7.47 4.53 -8.20
C THR A 61 -7.33 4.99 -6.75
N ALA A 62 -6.37 4.37 -6.05
CA ALA A 62 -5.96 4.76 -4.71
C ALA A 62 -4.52 4.31 -4.49
N ILE A 63 -3.75 5.15 -3.80
CA ILE A 63 -2.41 4.80 -3.34
C ILE A 63 -2.28 5.12 -1.86
N ALA A 64 -1.35 4.45 -1.21
CA ALA A 64 -0.91 4.80 0.13
C ALA A 64 0.57 5.19 0.13
N VAL A 65 0.93 6.12 0.99
CA VAL A 65 2.31 6.38 1.39
C VAL A 65 2.51 5.78 2.77
N ILE A 66 3.49 4.89 2.90
CA ILE A 66 3.84 4.25 4.16
C ILE A 66 5.17 4.85 4.61
N ASP A 67 5.15 5.58 5.72
CA ASP A 67 6.30 6.25 6.31
C ASP A 67 6.69 5.52 7.60
N ARG A 68 7.67 4.62 7.48
CA ARG A 68 8.15 3.81 8.60
C ARG A 68 9.01 4.62 9.58
N ALA A 69 9.60 5.73 9.14
CA ALA A 69 10.40 6.59 10.01
C ALA A 69 9.52 7.37 10.99
N ASN A 70 8.32 7.79 10.55
CA ASN A 70 7.35 8.51 11.37
C ASN A 70 6.21 7.64 11.93
N GLU A 71 6.30 6.32 11.77
CA GLU A 71 5.26 5.36 12.18
C GLU A 71 3.86 5.74 11.69
N SER A 72 3.76 6.19 10.44
CA SER A 72 2.52 6.70 9.86
C SER A 72 2.23 6.11 8.49
N SER A 73 0.96 6.12 8.12
CA SER A 73 0.52 5.86 6.76
C SER A 73 -0.50 6.91 6.32
N TYR A 74 -0.52 7.19 5.02
CA TYR A 74 -1.42 8.16 4.41
C TYR A 74 -2.06 7.52 3.20
N LEU A 75 -3.34 7.78 3.00
CA LEU A 75 -4.10 7.27 1.86
C LEU A 75 -4.47 8.43 0.94
N PHE A 76 -4.32 8.23 -0.36
CA PHE A 76 -4.71 9.18 -1.39
C PHE A 76 -5.95 8.63 -2.09
N GLU A 77 -7.03 9.43 -2.11
CA GLU A 77 -8.41 9.11 -2.50
C GLU A 77 -9.23 8.33 -1.47
N ALA A 78 -10.36 8.90 -1.01
CA ALA A 78 -11.37 8.14 -0.26
C ALA A 78 -12.39 7.53 -1.24
N THR A 79 -11.98 6.48 -1.96
CA THR A 79 -12.82 5.83 -2.98
C THR A 79 -14.05 5.14 -2.38
N PRO A 80 -15.07 4.76 -3.19
CA PRO A 80 -16.18 3.92 -2.72
C PRO A 80 -15.73 2.58 -2.09
N GLU A 81 -14.58 2.06 -2.50
CA GLU A 81 -13.94 0.82 -2.03
C GLU A 81 -13.02 1.04 -0.81
N PHE A 82 -13.04 2.23 -0.20
CA PHE A 82 -12.16 2.63 0.91
C PHE A 82 -12.04 1.58 2.02
N ARG A 83 -13.13 0.88 2.38
CA ARG A 83 -13.11 -0.18 3.40
C ARG A 83 -12.07 -1.26 3.10
N ASP A 84 -12.06 -1.78 1.88
CA ASP A 84 -11.22 -2.91 1.48
C ASP A 84 -9.79 -2.44 1.15
N GLN A 85 -9.67 -1.22 0.61
CA GLN A 85 -8.39 -0.54 0.40
C GLN A 85 -7.68 -0.27 1.73
N LEU A 86 -8.38 0.26 2.73
CA LEU A 86 -7.82 0.49 4.06
C LEU A 86 -7.43 -0.83 4.73
N TYR A 87 -8.25 -1.88 4.60
CA TYR A 87 -7.90 -3.19 5.14
C TYR A 87 -6.61 -3.75 4.52
N ARG A 88 -6.43 -3.62 3.20
CA ARG A 88 -5.18 -4.03 2.53
C ARG A 88 -3.98 -3.18 2.93
N LEU A 89 -4.16 -1.87 3.10
CA LEU A 89 -3.12 -1.01 3.67
C LEU A 89 -2.70 -1.50 5.06
N GLN A 90 -3.65 -1.83 5.93
CA GLN A 90 -3.36 -2.30 7.29
C GLN A 90 -2.75 -3.71 7.33
N GLN A 91 -2.93 -4.51 6.27
CA GLN A 91 -2.22 -5.78 6.10
C GLN A 91 -0.78 -5.58 5.63
N GLU A 92 -0.52 -4.59 4.78
CA GLU A 92 0.82 -4.24 4.31
C GLU A 92 1.65 -3.56 5.40
N ALA A 93 1.03 -2.67 6.16
CA ALA A 93 1.67 -1.80 7.13
C ALA A 93 0.85 -1.70 8.41
N ALA A 94 1.47 -2.08 9.54
CA ALA A 94 0.87 -1.92 10.86
C ALA A 94 0.79 -0.46 11.35
N GLN A 95 1.37 0.48 10.59
CA GLN A 95 1.30 1.90 10.89
C GLN A 95 -0.16 2.40 10.82
N PRO A 96 -0.62 3.23 11.77
CA PRO A 96 -1.96 3.80 11.73
C PRO A 96 -2.15 4.67 10.47
N LEU A 97 -3.41 4.77 10.02
CA LEU A 97 -3.80 5.77 9.03
C LEU A 97 -3.79 7.16 9.69
N SER A 98 -2.80 7.98 9.37
CA SER A 98 -2.60 9.31 9.95
C SER A 98 -3.30 10.42 9.17
N GLY A 99 -3.73 10.15 7.93
CA GLY A 99 -4.45 11.13 7.13
C GLY A 99 -4.92 10.59 5.79
N ILE A 100 -5.87 11.31 5.20
CA ILE A 100 -6.38 11.05 3.85
C ILE A 100 -6.20 12.33 3.04
N PHE A 101 -5.55 12.21 1.89
CA PHE A 101 -5.41 13.28 0.91
C PHE A 101 -6.40 13.04 -0.23
N LEU A 102 -7.18 14.07 -0.57
CA LEU A 102 -8.05 14.05 -1.75
C LEU A 102 -7.34 14.84 -2.84
N THR A 103 -7.11 14.24 -4.00
CA THR A 103 -6.52 14.98 -5.12
C THR A 103 -7.55 15.91 -5.78
N HIS A 104 -8.83 15.54 -5.70
CA HIS A 104 -9.97 16.30 -6.20
C HIS A 104 -11.27 15.87 -5.51
N ALA A 105 -12.39 16.51 -5.83
CA ALA A 105 -13.70 16.30 -5.20
C ALA A 105 -14.70 15.63 -6.15
N HIS A 106 -14.33 14.48 -6.72
CA HIS A 106 -15.29 13.60 -7.40
C HIS A 106 -15.72 12.47 -6.47
N ILE A 107 -16.87 11.87 -6.77
CA ILE A 107 -17.32 10.66 -6.08
C ILE A 107 -16.48 9.43 -6.48
N GLY A 108 -15.72 9.57 -7.57
CA GLY A 108 -15.11 8.48 -8.32
C GLY A 108 -16.11 7.78 -9.23
#